data_AF-A0A961KFF3-F1
#
_entry.id   AF-A0A961KFF3-F1
#
_cell.length_a   1.000
_cell.length_b   1.000
_cell.length_c   1.000
_cell.angle_alpha   90.00
_cell.angle_beta   90.00
_cell.angle_gamma   90.00
#
_symmetry.space_group_name_H-M   'P 1'
#
loop_
_entity.id
_entity.type
_entity.pdbx_description
1 polymer ?
#
loop_
_entity_poly.entity_id
_entity_poly.type
_entity_poly.pdbx_seq_one_letter_code
_entity_poly.pdbx_strand_id
1 'polypeptide(L)'
;MVFNFLKGQFIDVIEWLDDSRDTLVYRFERYGNNIMMGAKLTVREGQTAVFIHEGQMADVFGPGLYELETNNMPLMTALQHWDHGFNSPFKSEIYFINTRRFPGLKWGTQNPIMLRDPEFGALRLRAFGSYTIRVTDPGKFMTEI
;
A
#
# COMPACT_ATOMS: atom_id res chain seq x y z
N MET A 1 -28.99 17.58 29.92
CA MET A 1 -27.69 16.95 30.22
C MET A 1 -26.89 16.95 28.95
N VAL A 2 -25.92 17.86 28.88
CA VAL A 2 -25.20 18.27 27.68
C VAL A 2 -23.80 17.67 27.78
N PHE A 3 -23.57 16.52 27.13
CA PHE A 3 -22.28 15.85 27.10
C PHE A 3 -22.05 15.22 25.73
N ASN A 4 -21.88 16.04 24.67
CA ASN A 4 -21.37 15.53 23.40
C ASN A 4 -20.82 16.64 22.47
N PHE A 5 -19.97 17.53 23.00
CA PHE A 5 -19.28 18.50 22.13
C PHE A 5 -17.84 18.84 22.56
N LEU A 6 -17.28 18.14 23.55
CA LEU A 6 -15.89 18.34 23.99
C LEU A 6 -15.09 17.05 23.87
N LYS A 7 -15.01 16.50 22.66
CA LYS A 7 -13.88 15.65 22.28
C LYS A 7 -12.99 16.51 21.40
N GLY A 8 -11.89 16.97 21.98
CA GLY A 8 -10.86 17.74 21.30
C GLY A 8 -10.43 17.07 20.00
N GLN A 9 -9.86 17.88 19.10
CA GLN A 9 -9.19 17.44 17.88
C GLN A 9 -8.26 16.26 18.19
N PHE A 10 -8.76 15.03 18.06
CA PHE A 10 -7.91 13.85 18.04
C PHE A 10 -7.16 13.96 16.73
N ILE A 11 -5.87 14.30 16.81
CA ILE A 11 -4.96 14.15 15.68
C ILE A 11 -5.08 12.70 15.23
N ASP A 12 -5.58 12.52 14.01
CA ASP A 12 -5.79 11.20 13.45
C ASP A 12 -4.43 10.61 13.09
N VAL A 13 -4.01 9.55 13.78
CA VAL A 13 -2.73 8.89 13.52
C VAL A 13 -3.01 7.72 12.59
N ILE A 14 -2.41 7.78 11.40
CA ILE A 14 -2.51 6.75 10.38
C ILE A 14 -1.20 5.99 10.40
N GLU A 15 -1.27 4.75 10.85
CA GLU A 15 -0.13 3.84 10.86
C GLU A 15 -0.59 2.42 10.59
N TRP A 16 0.34 1.59 10.13
CA TRP A 16 0.15 0.16 10.02
C TRP A 16 1.30 -0.57 10.70
N LEU A 17 0.94 -1.42 11.65
CA LEU A 17 1.84 -2.42 12.23
C LEU A 17 1.62 -3.70 11.45
N ASP A 18 2.55 -4.00 10.54
CA ASP A 18 2.53 -5.27 9.82
C ASP A 18 2.82 -6.42 10.80
N ASP A 19 1.76 -7.13 11.18
CA ASP A 19 1.79 -8.33 12.00
C ASP A 19 1.95 -9.61 11.16
N SER A 20 1.83 -9.47 9.84
CA SER A 20 1.90 -10.55 8.86
C SER A 20 3.31 -10.70 8.29
N ARG A 21 3.63 -11.90 7.79
CA ARG A 21 4.88 -12.14 7.04
C ARG A 21 4.68 -12.17 5.52
N ASP A 22 3.43 -12.15 5.07
CA ASP A 22 2.97 -12.44 3.70
C ASP A 22 2.10 -11.34 3.06
N THR A 23 1.68 -10.32 3.82
CA THR A 23 0.92 -9.19 3.29
C THR A 23 1.81 -8.26 2.48
N LEU A 24 1.57 -8.15 1.17
CA LEU A 24 2.28 -7.19 0.31
C LEU A 24 1.67 -5.79 0.40
N VAL A 25 0.33 -5.70 0.43
CA VAL A 25 -0.43 -4.45 0.46
C VAL A 25 -1.51 -4.53 1.51
N TYR A 26 -1.62 -3.48 2.30
CA TYR A 26 -2.67 -3.29 3.27
C TYR A 26 -3.37 -1.96 3.00
N ARG A 27 -4.69 -1.99 2.80
CA ARG A 27 -5.53 -0.80 2.74
C ARG A 27 -5.89 -0.40 4.16
N PHE A 28 -5.54 0.82 4.55
CA PHE A 28 -5.95 1.37 5.84
C PHE A 28 -7.47 1.58 5.86
N GLU A 29 -8.16 0.86 6.72
CA GLU A 29 -9.62 0.95 6.85
C GLU A 29 -10.01 1.95 7.94
N ARG A 30 -10.90 2.87 7.61
CA ARG A 30 -11.53 3.78 8.56
C ARG A 30 -13.03 3.82 8.34
N TYR A 31 -13.78 4.04 9.42
CA TYR A 31 -15.22 4.28 9.34
C TYR A 31 -15.51 5.46 8.38
N GLY A 32 -16.08 5.15 7.22
CA GLY A 32 -16.44 6.14 6.19
C GLY A 32 -15.32 6.56 5.23
N ASN A 33 -14.10 6.00 5.31
CA ASN A 33 -12.95 6.33 4.45
C ASN A 33 -12.60 7.83 4.38
N ASN A 34 -12.94 8.57 5.44
CA ASN A 34 -12.69 10.01 5.50
C ASN A 34 -11.41 10.25 6.28
N ILE A 35 -10.37 10.75 5.61
CA ILE A 35 -9.13 11.19 6.25
C ILE A 35 -9.29 12.68 6.56
N MET A 36 -9.12 13.04 7.83
CA MET A 36 -9.21 14.44 8.26
C MET A 36 -7.92 15.18 7.92
N MET A 37 -8.03 16.46 7.56
CA MET A 37 -6.86 17.32 7.37
C MET A 37 -6.10 17.47 8.68
N GLY A 38 -4.76 17.44 8.62
CA GLY A 38 -3.89 17.42 9.81
C GLY A 38 -3.71 16.03 10.43
N ALA A 39 -4.11 14.96 9.72
CA ALA A 39 -3.78 13.60 10.11
C ALA A 39 -2.26 13.36 10.02
N LYS A 40 -1.71 12.62 10.97
CA LYS A 40 -0.31 12.23 11.00
C LYS A 40 -0.13 10.84 10.41
N LEU A 41 0.52 10.76 9.25
CA LEU A 41 0.90 9.52 8.60
C LEU A 41 2.28 9.07 9.10
N THR A 42 2.33 7.93 9.77
CA THR A 42 3.58 7.29 10.18
C THR A 42 3.88 6.11 9.26
N VAL A 43 4.93 6.24 8.44
CA VAL A 43 5.43 5.19 7.57
C VAL A 43 6.67 4.58 8.19
N ARG A 44 6.65 3.26 8.42
CA ARG A 44 7.76 2.55 9.07
C ARG A 44 8.82 2.14 8.04
N GLU A 45 10.02 1.84 8.52
CA GLU A 45 11.05 1.25 7.66
C GLU A 45 10.57 -0.08 7.07
N GLY A 46 10.95 -0.35 5.81
CA GLY A 46 10.48 -1.53 5.09
C GLY A 46 9.06 -1.43 4.54
N GLN A 47 8.44 -0.25 4.66
CA GLN A 47 7.13 0.06 4.10
C GLN A 47 7.16 1.36 3.29
N THR A 48 6.10 1.56 2.51
CA THR A 48 5.80 2.81 1.79
C THR A 48 4.29 3.00 1.85
N ALA A 49 3.81 4.23 2.01
CA ALA A 49 2.39 4.53 1.97
C ALA A 49 2.04 5.24 0.66
N VAL A 50 1.04 4.72 -0.06
CA VAL A 50 0.49 5.34 -1.26
C VAL A 50 -0.83 6.00 -0.90
N PHE A 51 -0.93 7.29 -1.19
CA PHE A 51 -2.13 8.08 -0.96
C PHE A 51 -2.93 8.19 -2.26
N ILE A 52 -4.16 7.72 -2.21
CA ILE A 52 -5.12 7.77 -3.32
C ILE A 52 -6.22 8.74 -2.96
N HIS A 53 -6.46 9.70 -3.84
CA HIS A 53 -7.49 10.72 -3.71
C HIS A 53 -8.40 10.68 -4.93
N GLU A 54 -9.72 10.58 -4.69
CA GLU A 54 -10.72 10.54 -5.77
C GLU A 54 -10.44 9.49 -6.87
N GLY A 55 -9.84 8.36 -6.47
CA GLY A 55 -9.49 7.28 -7.39
C GLY A 55 -8.20 7.49 -8.18
N GLN A 56 -7.45 8.56 -7.92
CA GLN A 56 -6.14 8.81 -8.53
C GLN A 56 -5.03 8.76 -7.48
N MET A 57 -3.86 8.24 -7.86
CA MET A 57 -2.67 8.30 -7.02
C MET A 57 -2.21 9.75 -6.90
N ALA A 58 -2.18 10.26 -5.68
CA ALA A 58 -1.78 11.62 -5.40
C ALA A 58 -0.33 11.68 -4.90
N ASP A 59 0.12 10.75 -4.06
CA ASP A 59 1.49 10.74 -3.56
C ASP A 59 1.97 9.36 -3.06
N VAL A 60 3.29 9.20 -2.93
CA VAL A 60 3.97 8.01 -2.43
C VAL A 60 4.98 8.41 -1.34
N PHE A 61 4.65 8.08 -0.09
CA PHE A 61 5.42 8.43 1.10
C PHE A 61 6.36 7.28 1.50
N GLY A 62 7.67 7.55 1.49
CA GLY A 62 8.69 6.65 2.04
C GLY A 62 8.69 6.64 3.59
N PRO A 63 9.58 5.86 4.24
CA PRO A 63 9.67 5.81 5.70
C PRO A 63 9.84 7.20 6.34
N GLY A 64 9.04 7.51 7.35
CA GLY A 64 9.02 8.82 8.00
C GLY A 64 7.69 9.18 8.66
N LEU A 65 7.65 10.35 9.28
CA LEU A 65 6.43 10.96 9.81
C LEU A 65 6.03 12.13 8.91
N TYR A 66 4.80 12.12 8.43
CA TYR A 66 4.24 13.13 7.54
C TYR A 66 2.95 13.68 8.13
N GLU A 67 2.71 14.96 7.91
CA GLU A 67 1.43 15.60 8.18
C GLU A 67 0.69 15.75 6.85
N LEU A 68 -0.52 15.19 6.80
CA LEU A 68 -1.35 15.22 5.60
C LEU A 68 -2.05 16.57 5.52
N GLU A 69 -1.42 17.49 4.78
CA GLU A 69 -1.94 18.81 4.45
C GLU A 69 -2.10 18.96 2.93
N THR A 70 -3.16 19.64 2.49
CA THR A 70 -3.44 19.92 1.07
C THR A 70 -2.29 20.62 0.35
N ASN A 71 -1.45 21.36 1.07
CA ASN A 71 -0.39 22.19 0.50
C ASN A 71 0.91 21.42 0.18
N ASN A 72 1.05 20.17 0.64
CA ASN A 72 2.27 19.37 0.48
C ASN A 72 2.17 18.26 -0.59
N MET A 73 1.04 18.13 -1.28
CA MET A 73 0.84 17.09 -2.30
C MET A 73 1.26 17.58 -3.70
N PRO A 74 2.31 17.00 -4.33
CA PRO A 74 2.84 17.47 -5.60
C PRO A 74 2.04 16.90 -6.78
N LEU A 75 0.81 17.37 -6.97
CA LEU A 75 0.08 17.29 -8.25
C LEU A 75 -1.01 18.39 -8.31
N MET A 76 -0.56 19.64 -8.19
CA MET A 76 -1.38 20.85 -8.08
C MET A 76 -2.01 21.37 -9.40
N THR A 77 -1.99 20.63 -10.50
CA THR A 77 -2.54 21.15 -11.77
C THR A 77 -4.01 20.78 -12.01
N ALA A 78 -4.54 19.72 -11.40
CA ALA A 78 -5.96 19.34 -11.56
C ALA A 78 -6.89 19.98 -10.49
N LEU A 79 -6.33 20.49 -9.39
CA LEU A 79 -7.06 20.95 -8.20
C LEU A 79 -7.31 22.48 -8.15
N GLN A 80 -6.96 23.23 -9.21
CA GLN A 80 -7.05 24.70 -9.27
C GLN A 80 -8.48 25.30 -9.19
N HIS A 81 -9.53 24.49 -9.03
CA HIS A 81 -10.92 24.97 -9.03
C HIS A 81 -11.64 24.94 -7.67
N TRP A 82 -10.95 24.71 -6.54
CA TRP A 82 -11.61 24.59 -5.23
C TRP A 82 -11.53 25.84 -4.34
N ASP A 83 -12.39 26.82 -4.66
CA ASP A 83 -12.67 28.03 -3.85
C ASP A 83 -13.76 27.84 -2.78
N HIS A 84 -14.13 26.60 -2.41
CA HIS A 84 -15.21 26.35 -1.44
C HIS A 84 -14.81 25.41 -0.30
N GLY A 85 -14.49 26.01 0.85
CA GLY A 85 -14.82 25.49 2.18
C GLY A 85 -14.12 24.20 2.62
N PHE A 86 -12.90 24.34 3.12
CA PHE A 86 -11.97 23.34 3.69
C PHE A 86 -12.45 22.54 4.93
N ASN A 87 -13.74 22.26 5.08
CA ASN A 87 -14.30 21.46 6.19
C ASN A 87 -15.06 20.19 5.73
N SER A 88 -15.01 19.84 4.45
CA SER A 88 -15.65 18.60 3.99
C SER A 88 -14.71 17.41 4.15
N PRO A 89 -15.15 16.30 4.78
CA PRO A 89 -14.40 15.07 4.77
C PRO A 89 -14.34 14.52 3.35
N PHE A 90 -13.14 14.44 2.77
CA PHE A 90 -12.94 13.84 1.45
C PHE A 90 -12.67 12.35 1.58
N LYS A 91 -13.22 11.57 0.64
CA LYS A 91 -12.94 10.13 0.55
C LYS A 91 -11.54 9.96 -0.01
N SER A 92 -10.62 9.57 0.86
CA SER A 92 -9.23 9.33 0.51
C SER A 92 -8.80 7.99 1.10
N GLU A 93 -7.91 7.31 0.40
CA GLU A 93 -7.47 5.97 0.76
C GLU A 93 -5.96 5.97 0.94
N ILE A 94 -5.48 5.23 1.94
CA ILE A 94 -4.06 5.01 2.16
C ILE A 94 -3.79 3.52 2.05
N TYR A 95 -2.83 3.19 1.20
CA TYR A 95 -2.34 1.83 1.00
C TYR A 95 -0.92 1.75 1.52
N PHE A 96 -0.68 0.91 2.51
CA PHE A 96 0.66 0.57 2.93
C PHE A 96 1.17 -0.60 2.09
N ILE A 97 2.35 -0.44 1.50
CA ILE A 97 3.05 -1.46 0.74
C ILE A 97 4.30 -1.87 1.49
N ASN A 98 4.48 -3.16 1.67
CA ASN A 98 5.72 -3.72 2.17
C ASN A 98 6.81 -3.72 1.10
N THR A 99 7.88 -2.97 1.35
CA THR A 99 9.08 -2.93 0.51
C THR A 99 10.20 -3.81 1.05
N ARG A 100 9.94 -4.60 2.10
CA ARG A 100 10.82 -5.67 2.59
C ARG A 100 10.91 -6.83 1.59
N ARG A 101 11.93 -7.68 1.75
CA ARG A 101 12.06 -8.93 0.99
C ARG A 101 11.11 -9.99 1.56
N PHE A 102 10.42 -10.70 0.69
CA PHE A 102 9.56 -11.85 0.99
C PHE A 102 10.26 -13.14 0.54
N PRO A 103 11.10 -13.75 1.41
CA PRO A 103 11.81 -14.96 1.06
C PRO A 103 10.91 -16.19 1.21
N GLY A 104 11.35 -17.31 0.62
CA GLY A 104 10.73 -18.61 0.87
C GLY A 104 9.41 -18.84 0.11
N LEU A 105 9.10 -18.01 -0.88
CA LEU A 105 8.01 -18.27 -1.81
C LEU A 105 8.37 -19.51 -2.63
N LYS A 106 7.56 -20.57 -2.51
CA LYS A 106 7.82 -21.84 -3.18
C LYS A 106 7.27 -21.79 -4.60
N TRP A 107 8.01 -22.36 -5.53
CA TRP A 107 7.53 -22.63 -6.89
C TRP A 107 7.83 -24.06 -7.27
N GLY A 108 7.08 -24.58 -8.22
CA GLY A 108 7.37 -25.88 -8.80
C GLY A 108 6.37 -26.29 -9.86
N THR A 109 6.72 -27.34 -10.60
CA THR A 109 5.86 -27.94 -11.60
C THR A 109 4.80 -28.80 -10.90
N GLN A 110 3.52 -28.47 -11.07
CA GLN A 110 2.42 -29.28 -10.52
C GLN A 110 2.42 -30.70 -11.13
N ASN A 111 2.55 -30.79 -12.46
CA ASN A 111 2.65 -32.04 -13.20
C ASN A 111 4.07 -32.25 -13.73
N PRO A 112 4.54 -33.51 -13.86
CA PRO A 112 5.83 -33.78 -14.51
C PRO A 112 5.85 -33.33 -15.97
N ILE A 113 6.95 -32.74 -16.39
CA ILE A 113 7.24 -32.40 -17.78
C ILE A 113 7.86 -33.64 -18.44
N MET A 114 7.25 -34.12 -19.51
CA MET A 114 7.79 -35.22 -20.30
C MET A 114 8.93 -34.69 -21.18
N LEU A 115 10.15 -35.15 -20.94
CA LEU A 115 11.32 -34.85 -21.76
C LEU A 115 11.75 -36.11 -22.49
N ARG A 116 12.07 -35.98 -23.79
CA ARG A 116 12.68 -37.08 -24.53
C ARG A 116 14.17 -36.82 -24.67
N ASP A 117 14.95 -37.63 -23.97
CA ASP A 117 16.40 -37.56 -23.94
C ASP A 117 17.01 -38.60 -24.90
N PRO A 118 18.04 -38.24 -25.70
CA PRO A 118 18.69 -39.18 -26.63
C PRO A 118 19.39 -40.36 -25.97
N GLU A 119 19.90 -40.21 -24.74
CA GLU A 119 20.62 -41.26 -24.01
C GLU A 119 19.69 -42.04 -23.08
N PHE A 120 18.76 -41.35 -22.42
CA PHE A 120 17.91 -41.92 -21.37
C PHE A 120 16.46 -42.23 -21.80
N GLY A 121 16.05 -41.84 -23.01
CA GLY A 121 14.71 -42.09 -23.53
C GLY A 121 13.65 -41.14 -22.94
N ALA A 122 12.45 -41.66 -22.62
CA ALA A 122 11.37 -40.82 -22.10
C ALA A 122 11.51 -40.57 -20.59
N LEU A 123 11.85 -39.35 -20.21
CA LEU A 123 12.02 -38.89 -18.84
C LEU A 123 10.82 -38.08 -18.35
N ARG A 124 10.55 -38.17 -17.04
CA ARG A 124 9.55 -37.37 -16.32
C ARG A 124 10.26 -36.43 -15.37
N LEU A 125 10.36 -35.17 -15.75
CA LEU A 125 11.04 -34.15 -14.96
C LEU A 125 10.06 -33.38 -14.08
N ARG A 126 10.47 -33.11 -12.84
CA ARG A 126 9.80 -32.14 -11.96
C ARG A 126 10.83 -31.18 -11.44
N ALA A 127 10.45 -29.91 -11.36
CA ALA A 127 11.28 -28.87 -10.78
C ALA A 127 10.55 -28.27 -9.59
N PHE A 128 11.30 -28.02 -8.52
CA PHE A 128 10.83 -27.31 -7.34
C PHE A 128 11.93 -26.33 -6.92
N GLY A 129 11.52 -25.22 -6.34
CA GLY A 129 12.46 -24.26 -5.81
C GLY A 129 11.78 -23.25 -4.91
N SER A 130 12.57 -22.29 -4.46
CA SER A 130 12.08 -21.10 -3.79
C SER A 130 12.61 -19.86 -4.48
N TYR A 131 11.88 -18.78 -4.37
CA TYR A 131 12.28 -17.46 -4.84
C TYR A 131 11.98 -16.42 -3.77
N THR A 132 12.53 -15.23 -3.96
CA THR A 132 12.34 -14.08 -3.08
C THR A 132 11.87 -12.93 -3.94
N ILE A 133 10.83 -12.22 -3.50
CA ILE A 133 10.36 -10.99 -4.15
C ILE A 133 10.55 -9.79 -3.24
N ARG A 134 10.56 -8.60 -3.84
CA ARG A 134 10.56 -7.31 -3.16
C ARG A 134 9.88 -6.30 -4.09
N VAL A 135 9.02 -5.45 -3.55
CA VAL A 135 8.48 -4.30 -4.29
C VAL A 135 9.57 -3.22 -4.40
N THR A 136 9.92 -2.85 -5.61
CA THR A 136 10.92 -1.80 -5.90
C THR A 136 10.31 -0.46 -6.23
N ASP A 137 9.14 -0.46 -6.87
CA ASP A 137 8.38 0.74 -7.22
C ASP A 137 6.95 0.61 -6.66
N PRO A 138 6.68 1.19 -5.48
CA PRO A 138 5.37 1.10 -4.83
C PRO A 138 4.26 1.83 -5.63
N GLY A 139 4.61 2.91 -6.32
CA GLY A 139 3.65 3.67 -7.12
C GLY A 139 3.16 2.84 -8.31
N LYS A 140 4.11 2.33 -9.10
CA LYS A 140 3.78 1.44 -10.22
C LYS A 140 3.05 0.17 -9.77
N PHE A 141 3.49 -0.40 -8.65
CA PHE A 141 2.84 -1.58 -8.08
C PHE A 141 1.34 -1.34 -7.83
N MET A 142 0.95 -0.21 -7.22
CA MET A 142 -0.47 0.09 -7.00
C MET A 142 -1.30 0.28 -8.27
N THR A 143 -0.68 0.71 -9.38
CA THR A 143 -1.41 0.89 -10.65
C THR A 143 -1.61 -0.40 -11.44
N GLU A 144 -0.84 -1.45 -11.13
CA GLU A 144 -0.82 -2.71 -11.90
C GLU A 144 -1.51 -3.87 -11.19
N ILE A 145 -1.91 -3.72 -9.92
CA ILE A 145 -2.62 -4.75 -9.13
C ILE A 145 -4.14 -4.71 -9.29
#